data_AF-A0A7W0I0R6-F1
#
_entry.id   AF-A0A7W0I0R6-F1
#
_cell.length_a   1.000
_cell.length_b   1.000
_cell.length_c   1.000
_cell.angle_alpha   90.00
_cell.angle_beta   90.00
_cell.angle_gamma   90.00
#
_symmetry.space_group_name_H-M   'P 1'
#
loop_
_entity.id
_entity.type
_entity.pdbx_description
1 polymer ?
#
loop_
_entity_poly.entity_id
_entity_poly.type
_entity_poly.pdbx_seq_one_letter_code
_entity_poly.pdbx_strand_id
1 'polypeptide(L)'
;MEYILYNTDIFDPTLAEKFDAVILSELHQFADKKVYKFIASFHVENLSNVSGFESFKLPPSNKVKTRNKSDGKDKMYEVLGFQLKQLEGVLLKNNIEFISTTIQGDRLESSQIIKIEIESDMPKSTASNNGRKQQFGRVSTVMPSKIYTENLVSKLASERLTELYNKFFSIIRNKKMMSEILEIDETDDDNKLFQAFVKKYGRLWLTTCENEKELLDNLKNKSIEIVNKYLAD
;
A
#
# COMPACT_ATOMS: atom_id res chain seq x y z
N MET A 1 -6.56 15.36 -7.39
CA MET A 1 -7.06 15.51 -8.78
C MET A 1 -7.62 14.18 -9.19
N GLU A 2 -8.73 14.18 -9.91
CA GLU A 2 -9.39 12.96 -10.38
C GLU A 2 -9.74 13.11 -11.85
N TYR A 3 -9.44 12.08 -12.64
CA TYR A 3 -9.69 12.04 -14.09
C TYR A 3 -10.38 10.73 -14.46
N ILE A 4 -11.32 10.78 -15.40
CA ILE A 4 -12.01 9.60 -15.92
C ILE A 4 -11.76 9.52 -17.43
N LEU A 5 -11.11 8.45 -17.86
CA LEU A 5 -10.90 8.14 -19.27
C LEU A 5 -12.04 7.23 -19.74
N TYR A 6 -12.98 7.79 -20.51
CA TYR A 6 -14.11 7.06 -21.08
C TYR A 6 -13.72 6.29 -22.35
N ASN A 7 -14.45 5.21 -22.62
CA ASN A 7 -14.23 4.32 -23.78
C ASN A 7 -12.80 3.79 -23.82
N THR A 8 -12.30 3.41 -22.64
CA THR A 8 -10.95 2.94 -22.42
C THR A 8 -10.96 1.87 -21.33
N ASP A 9 -10.36 0.74 -21.63
CA ASP A 9 -10.12 -0.32 -20.67
C ASP A 9 -8.60 -0.56 -20.49
N ILE A 10 -8.27 -1.56 -19.68
CA ILE A 10 -6.88 -1.89 -19.36
C ILE A 10 -6.10 -2.50 -20.53
N PHE A 11 -6.80 -2.95 -21.57
CA PHE A 11 -6.22 -3.53 -22.78
C PHE A 11 -6.08 -2.49 -23.91
N ASP A 12 -6.57 -1.27 -23.72
CA ASP A 12 -6.45 -0.18 -24.67
C ASP A 12 -4.96 0.17 -24.90
N PRO A 13 -4.42 -0.01 -26.12
CA PRO A 13 -3.03 0.33 -26.42
C PRO A 13 -2.78 1.84 -26.43
N THR A 14 -3.84 2.65 -26.56
CA THR A 14 -3.79 4.12 -26.57
C THR A 14 -4.03 4.74 -25.19
N LEU A 15 -4.15 3.92 -24.13
CA LEU A 15 -4.40 4.37 -22.76
C LEU A 15 -3.45 5.51 -22.33
N ALA A 16 -2.16 5.37 -22.59
CA ALA A 16 -1.18 6.39 -22.24
C ALA A 16 -1.32 7.68 -23.05
N GLU A 17 -1.69 7.60 -24.32
CA GLU A 17 -1.93 8.78 -25.17
C GLU A 17 -3.16 9.55 -24.69
N LYS A 18 -4.23 8.83 -24.35
CA LYS A 18 -5.45 9.42 -23.76
C LYS A 18 -5.15 10.09 -22.42
N PHE A 19 -4.31 9.46 -21.59
CA PHE A 19 -3.88 10.06 -20.34
C PHE A 19 -3.00 11.31 -20.55
N ASP A 20 -2.06 11.28 -21.49
CA ASP A 20 -1.21 12.43 -21.84
C ASP A 20 -2.05 13.63 -22.28
N ALA A 21 -3.08 13.40 -23.10
CA ALA A 21 -3.99 14.45 -23.55
C ALA A 21 -4.69 15.16 -22.38
N VAL A 22 -5.15 14.40 -21.37
CA VAL A 22 -5.79 14.97 -20.17
C VAL A 22 -4.78 15.74 -19.32
N ILE A 23 -3.59 15.16 -19.07
CA ILE A 23 -2.54 15.80 -18.28
C ILE A 23 -2.09 17.12 -18.91
N LEU A 24 -1.90 17.16 -20.23
CA LEU A 24 -1.49 18.37 -20.94
C LEU A 24 -2.45 19.54 -20.72
N SER A 25 -3.76 19.27 -20.67
CA SER A 25 -4.77 20.31 -20.41
C SER A 25 -4.76 20.84 -18.97
N GLU A 26 -4.22 20.06 -18.03
CA GLU A 26 -4.31 20.31 -16.59
C GLU A 26 -2.94 20.50 -15.92
N LEU A 27 -1.88 20.71 -16.72
CA LEU A 27 -0.51 20.90 -16.22
C LEU A 27 -0.39 22.00 -15.17
N HIS A 28 -1.22 23.05 -15.30
CA HIS A 28 -1.24 24.18 -14.38
C HIS A 28 -1.67 23.79 -12.95
N GLN A 29 -2.34 22.66 -12.74
CA GLN A 29 -2.72 22.16 -11.43
C GLN A 29 -1.53 21.57 -10.65
N PHE A 30 -0.44 21.23 -11.33
CA PHE A 30 0.75 20.64 -10.72
C PHE A 30 1.68 21.73 -10.19
N ALA A 31 1.68 21.91 -8.86
CA ALA A 31 2.56 22.88 -8.24
C ALA A 31 4.02 22.43 -8.26
N ASP A 32 4.89 23.40 -8.49
CA ASP A 32 6.34 23.23 -8.39
C ASP A 32 6.73 22.67 -7.02
N LYS A 33 7.71 21.77 -7.05
CA LYS A 33 8.31 21.15 -5.85
C LYS A 33 7.35 20.32 -5.01
N LYS A 34 6.19 19.91 -5.53
CA LYS A 34 5.38 18.84 -4.94
C LYS A 34 5.78 17.48 -5.52
N VAL A 35 5.53 16.45 -4.73
CA VAL A 35 5.64 15.06 -5.15
C VAL A 35 4.27 14.41 -5.01
N TYR A 36 3.86 13.66 -6.03
CA TYR A 36 2.52 13.12 -6.15
C TYR A 36 2.47 11.60 -5.91
N LYS A 37 1.30 11.14 -5.49
CA LYS A 37 0.84 9.75 -5.55
C LYS A 37 -0.08 9.60 -6.76
N PHE A 38 0.10 8.52 -7.51
CA PHE A 38 -0.68 8.23 -8.71
C PHE A 38 -1.37 6.87 -8.57
N ILE A 39 -2.68 6.81 -8.84
CA ILE A 39 -3.46 5.58 -8.82
C ILE A 39 -4.28 5.52 -10.10
N ALA A 40 -4.08 4.47 -10.90
CA ALA A 40 -4.92 4.14 -12.04
C ALA A 40 -5.80 2.93 -11.70
N SER A 41 -7.11 3.13 -11.66
CA SER A 41 -8.09 2.11 -11.38
C SER A 41 -8.80 1.66 -12.67
N PHE A 42 -8.90 0.36 -12.87
CA PHE A 42 -9.71 -0.27 -13.92
C PHE A 42 -10.81 -1.12 -13.30
N HIS A 43 -11.84 -1.47 -14.06
CA HIS A 43 -12.92 -2.32 -13.54
C HIS A 43 -12.43 -3.74 -13.26
N VAL A 44 -12.65 -4.24 -12.04
CA VAL A 44 -12.15 -5.54 -11.59
C VAL A 44 -12.65 -6.74 -12.42
N GLU A 45 -13.81 -6.63 -13.08
CA GLU A 45 -14.28 -7.70 -13.98
C GLU A 45 -13.40 -7.90 -15.22
N ASN A 46 -12.57 -6.92 -15.59
CA ASN A 46 -11.60 -7.10 -16.67
C ASN A 46 -10.59 -8.23 -16.35
N LEU A 47 -10.42 -8.61 -15.08
CA LEU A 47 -9.62 -9.78 -14.68
C LEU A 47 -10.17 -11.11 -15.21
N SER A 48 -11.49 -11.19 -15.46
CA SER A 48 -12.11 -12.38 -16.03
C SER A 48 -11.89 -12.48 -17.55
N ASN A 49 -11.42 -11.42 -18.20
CA ASN A 49 -11.11 -11.40 -19.64
C ASN A 49 -9.71 -11.99 -19.92
N VAL A 50 -9.59 -13.31 -19.74
CA VAL A 50 -8.32 -14.03 -19.97
C VAL A 50 -7.82 -13.85 -21.40
N SER A 51 -8.71 -13.86 -22.39
CA SER A 51 -8.34 -13.67 -23.80
C SER A 51 -7.77 -12.28 -24.07
N GLY A 52 -8.26 -11.24 -23.37
CA GLY A 52 -7.70 -9.89 -23.41
C GLY A 52 -6.23 -9.86 -22.98
N PHE A 53 -5.89 -10.53 -21.88
CA PHE A 53 -4.50 -10.61 -21.41
C PHE A 53 -3.59 -11.40 -22.35
N GLU A 54 -4.06 -12.53 -22.87
CA GLU A 54 -3.28 -13.38 -23.78
C GLU A 54 -3.01 -12.69 -25.13
N SER A 55 -4.02 -12.01 -25.68
CA SER A 55 -3.91 -11.30 -26.96
C SER A 55 -3.16 -9.98 -26.87
N PHE A 56 -2.97 -9.42 -25.67
CA PHE A 56 -2.23 -8.17 -25.48
C PHE A 56 -0.76 -8.33 -25.87
N LYS A 57 -0.35 -7.52 -26.85
CA LYS A 57 1.02 -7.52 -27.40
C LYS A 57 1.96 -6.73 -26.50
N LEU A 58 2.77 -7.46 -25.75
CA LEU A 58 3.88 -6.89 -25.00
C LEU A 58 5.10 -6.72 -25.92
N PRO A 59 5.92 -5.67 -25.72
CA PRO A 59 7.20 -5.57 -26.41
C PRO A 59 8.10 -6.76 -26.05
N PRO A 60 8.99 -7.18 -26.96
CA PRO A 60 9.92 -8.27 -26.69
C PRO A 60 10.76 -7.96 -25.44
N SER A 61 10.75 -8.88 -24.47
CA SER A 61 11.51 -8.73 -23.23
C SER A 61 12.99 -9.01 -23.47
N ASN A 62 13.87 -8.05 -23.19
CA ASN A 62 15.33 -8.23 -23.19
C ASN A 62 15.83 -9.09 -22.01
N LYS A 63 14.95 -9.43 -21.05
CA LYS A 63 15.31 -10.32 -19.93
C LYS A 63 15.05 -11.76 -20.35
N VAL A 64 16.10 -12.58 -20.33
CA VAL A 64 16.04 -14.04 -20.47
C VAL A 64 15.08 -14.58 -19.40
N LYS A 65 13.86 -14.93 -19.79
CA LYS A 65 12.89 -15.56 -18.87
C LYS A 65 13.31 -17.02 -18.65
N THR A 66 14.15 -17.28 -17.65
CA THR A 66 14.48 -18.64 -17.17
C THR A 66 13.35 -19.25 -16.31
N ARG A 67 12.09 -19.04 -16.67
CA ARG A 67 10.94 -19.69 -16.02
C ARG A 67 10.07 -20.40 -17.05
N ASN A 68 10.28 -21.70 -17.16
CA ASN A 68 9.39 -22.62 -17.85
C ASN A 68 8.06 -22.74 -17.07
N LYS A 69 7.06 -21.97 -17.50
CA LYS A 69 5.59 -22.11 -17.36
C LYS A 69 4.99 -20.71 -17.23
N SER A 70 4.44 -20.19 -18.32
CA SER A 70 3.58 -19.00 -18.30
C SER A 70 2.24 -19.40 -17.71
N ASP A 71 2.07 -19.24 -16.39
CA ASP A 71 0.73 -19.24 -15.80
C ASP A 71 0.01 -17.95 -16.28
N GLY A 72 -1.27 -18.01 -16.63
CA GLY A 72 -2.01 -16.84 -17.13
C GLY A 72 -1.99 -15.65 -16.15
N LYS A 73 -1.75 -15.92 -14.86
CA LYS A 73 -1.48 -14.91 -13.84
C LYS A 73 -0.21 -14.10 -14.14
N ASP A 74 0.88 -14.73 -14.56
CA ASP A 74 2.13 -14.02 -14.87
C ASP A 74 1.92 -13.06 -16.04
N LYS A 75 1.18 -13.48 -17.07
CA LYS A 75 0.83 -12.64 -18.21
C LYS A 75 -0.01 -11.43 -17.79
N MET A 76 -1.00 -11.62 -16.91
CA MET A 76 -1.79 -10.53 -16.34
C MET A 76 -0.91 -9.49 -15.64
N TYR A 77 -0.03 -9.91 -14.73
CA TYR A 77 0.88 -8.99 -14.04
C TYR A 77 1.83 -8.26 -15.00
N GLU A 78 2.27 -8.93 -16.07
CA GLU A 78 3.09 -8.30 -17.11
C GLU A 78 2.34 -7.23 -17.88
N VAL A 79 1.09 -7.47 -18.27
CA VAL A 79 0.24 -6.48 -18.97
C VAL A 79 -0.05 -5.29 -18.08
N LEU A 80 -0.49 -5.51 -16.84
CA LEU A 80 -0.76 -4.43 -15.89
C LEU A 80 0.50 -3.63 -15.58
N GLY A 81 1.63 -4.32 -15.36
CA GLY A 81 2.92 -3.67 -15.14
C GLY A 81 3.42 -2.89 -16.35
N PHE A 82 3.13 -3.36 -17.56
CA PHE A 82 3.43 -2.61 -18.79
C PHE A 82 2.58 -1.35 -18.90
N GLN A 83 1.27 -1.45 -18.71
CA GLN A 83 0.37 -0.30 -18.76
C GLN A 83 0.73 0.75 -17.71
N LEU A 84 1.03 0.33 -16.48
CA LEU A 84 1.49 1.25 -15.43
C LEU A 84 2.77 2.00 -15.84
N LYS A 85 3.74 1.32 -16.45
CA LYS A 85 4.96 1.97 -16.95
C LYS A 85 4.72 2.98 -18.06
N GLN A 86 3.74 2.71 -18.93
CA GLN A 86 3.36 3.67 -19.97
C GLN A 86 2.77 4.94 -19.33
N LEU A 87 1.89 4.78 -18.34
CA LEU A 87 1.32 5.89 -17.58
C LEU A 87 2.39 6.67 -16.78
N GLU A 88 3.34 5.97 -16.17
CA GLU A 88 4.51 6.60 -15.53
C GLU A 88 5.33 7.42 -16.53
N GLY A 89 5.50 6.90 -17.76
CA GLY A 89 6.17 7.59 -18.85
C GLY A 89 5.53 8.94 -19.17
N VAL A 90 4.19 9.01 -19.15
CA VAL A 90 3.45 10.27 -19.33
C VAL A 90 3.77 11.28 -18.22
N LEU A 91 3.76 10.84 -16.95
CA LEU A 91 4.11 11.73 -15.83
C LEU A 91 5.54 12.28 -15.97
N LEU A 92 6.49 11.41 -16.30
CA LEU A 92 7.91 11.80 -16.47
C LEU A 92 8.11 12.74 -17.66
N LYS A 93 7.47 12.46 -18.81
CA LYS A 93 7.50 13.31 -20.00
C LYS A 93 7.02 14.74 -19.69
N ASN A 94 6.05 14.87 -18.79
CA ASN A 94 5.46 16.14 -18.38
C ASN A 94 6.11 16.75 -17.13
N ASN A 95 7.28 16.27 -16.70
CA ASN A 95 8.02 16.74 -15.52
C ASN A 95 7.25 16.66 -14.19
N ILE A 96 6.28 15.75 -14.09
CA ILE A 96 5.51 15.53 -12.87
C ILE A 96 6.28 14.53 -11.99
N GLU A 97 6.70 14.98 -10.81
CA GLU A 97 7.39 14.11 -9.86
C GLU A 97 6.42 13.30 -9.01
N PHE A 98 6.69 11.99 -8.88
CA PHE A 98 5.89 11.08 -8.08
C PHE A 98 6.76 10.19 -7.20
N ILE A 99 6.20 9.75 -6.08
CA ILE A 99 6.83 8.81 -5.13
C ILE A 99 6.25 7.41 -5.25
N SER A 100 4.95 7.30 -5.53
CA SER A 100 4.30 6.01 -5.73
C SER A 100 3.26 6.04 -6.82
N THR A 101 3.21 4.95 -7.57
CA THR A 101 2.29 4.71 -8.67
C THR A 101 1.63 3.36 -8.45
N THR A 102 0.33 3.29 -8.65
CA THR A 102 -0.44 2.05 -8.50
C THR A 102 -1.33 1.86 -9.70
N ILE A 103 -1.41 0.62 -10.20
CA ILE A 103 -2.50 0.18 -11.07
C ILE A 103 -3.32 -0.86 -10.34
N GLN A 104 -4.64 -0.67 -10.28
CA GLN A 104 -5.52 -1.52 -9.47
C GLN A 104 -6.84 -1.85 -10.15
N GLY A 105 -7.36 -3.05 -9.88
CA GLY A 105 -8.74 -3.38 -10.24
C GLY A 105 -9.69 -3.00 -9.09
N ASP A 106 -10.64 -2.13 -9.37
CA ASP A 106 -11.66 -1.65 -8.43
C ASP A 106 -13.08 -1.83 -9.00
N ARG A 107 -14.11 -1.63 -8.18
CA ARG A 107 -15.51 -1.62 -8.61
C ARG A 107 -15.87 -0.25 -9.16
N LEU A 108 -15.57 -0.04 -10.44
CA LEU A 108 -15.99 1.16 -11.17
C LEU A 108 -17.42 1.00 -11.72
N GLU A 109 -18.05 2.07 -12.18
CA GLU A 109 -19.39 1.97 -12.78
C GLU A 109 -19.43 1.26 -14.14
N SER A 110 -18.29 1.10 -14.82
CA SER A 110 -18.19 0.51 -16.15
C SER A 110 -16.84 -0.17 -16.39
N SER A 111 -16.81 -1.20 -17.24
CA SER A 111 -15.58 -1.87 -17.69
C SER A 111 -14.76 -1.08 -18.70
N GLN A 112 -15.38 -0.06 -19.31
CA GLN A 112 -14.83 0.81 -20.35
C GLN A 112 -14.42 2.18 -19.81
N ILE A 113 -14.06 2.24 -18.53
CA ILE A 113 -13.47 3.43 -17.92
C ILE A 113 -12.17 3.08 -17.19
N ILE A 114 -11.23 4.03 -17.24
CA ILE A 114 -10.07 4.07 -16.35
C ILE A 114 -10.17 5.34 -15.50
N LYS A 115 -10.24 5.15 -14.18
CA LYS A 115 -10.21 6.25 -13.21
C LYS A 115 -8.78 6.52 -12.78
N ILE A 116 -8.35 7.77 -12.82
CA ILE A 116 -7.00 8.18 -12.42
C ILE A 116 -7.12 9.18 -11.27
N GLU A 117 -6.49 8.85 -10.15
CA GLU A 117 -6.41 9.70 -8.96
C GLU A 117 -4.96 10.14 -8.76
N ILE A 118 -4.77 11.45 -8.58
CA ILE A 118 -3.48 12.06 -8.31
C ILE A 118 -3.56 12.89 -7.05
N GLU A 119 -2.82 12.49 -6.03
CA GLU A 119 -2.82 13.14 -4.71
C GLU A 119 -1.46 13.78 -4.44
N SER A 120 -1.48 14.98 -3.86
CA SER A 120 -0.27 15.69 -3.41
C SER A 120 0.17 15.09 -2.08
N ASP A 121 1.26 14.33 -2.07
CA ASP A 121 1.62 13.53 -0.90
C ASP A 121 2.46 14.31 0.12
N MET A 122 3.37 15.19 -0.34
CA MET A 122 4.20 16.05 0.52
C MET A 122 4.92 17.15 -0.30
N PRO A 123 5.43 18.23 0.32
CA PRO A 123 6.48 19.04 -0.27
C PRO A 123 7.74 18.19 -0.52
N LYS A 124 8.46 18.43 -1.63
CA LYS A 124 9.78 17.83 -1.91
C LYS A 124 10.67 17.87 -0.67
N SER A 125 11.39 16.78 -0.37
CA SER A 125 12.30 16.74 0.77
C SER A 125 13.24 17.95 0.75
N THR A 126 13.32 18.63 1.89
CA THR A 126 14.40 19.55 2.19
C THR A 126 15.71 18.78 2.16
N ALA A 127 16.73 19.38 1.54
CA ALA A 127 18.05 18.78 1.41
C ALA A 127 18.53 18.22 2.77
N SER A 128 19.04 16.99 2.76
CA SER A 128 19.79 16.47 3.89
C SER A 128 21.00 17.38 4.15
N ASN A 129 21.39 17.52 5.42
CA ASN A 129 22.51 18.36 5.90
C ASN A 129 23.86 18.16 5.14
N ASN A 130 23.98 17.14 4.29
CA ASN A 130 25.15 16.83 3.48
C ASN A 130 25.03 17.21 1.98
N GLY A 131 24.05 18.05 1.59
CA GLY A 131 23.92 18.53 0.20
C GLY A 131 23.47 17.48 -0.83
N ARG A 132 23.31 16.21 -0.44
CA ARG A 132 22.68 15.17 -1.25
C ARG A 132 21.16 15.31 -1.13
N LYS A 133 20.49 15.57 -2.25
CA LYS A 133 19.02 15.49 -2.34
C LYS A 133 18.61 14.08 -1.92
N GLN A 134 17.80 13.98 -0.87
CA GLN A 134 17.20 12.71 -0.45
C GLN A 134 16.18 12.32 -1.51
N GLN A 135 16.60 11.53 -2.51
CA GLN A 135 15.68 10.95 -3.47
C GLN A 135 14.83 9.91 -2.73
N PHE A 136 13.53 10.17 -2.61
CA PHE A 136 12.61 9.14 -2.21
C PHE A 136 12.65 8.02 -3.27
N GLY A 137 12.77 6.77 -2.83
CA GLY A 137 12.67 5.63 -3.73
C GLY A 137 11.28 5.63 -4.36
N ARG A 138 11.21 5.51 -5.69
CA ARG A 138 9.93 5.37 -6.40
C ARG A 138 9.41 3.95 -6.23
N VAL A 139 8.14 3.82 -5.89
CA VAL A 139 7.49 2.52 -5.71
C VAL A 139 6.35 2.38 -6.71
N SER A 140 6.40 1.35 -7.54
CA SER A 140 5.33 0.99 -8.47
C SER A 140 4.63 -0.27 -7.98
N THR A 141 3.30 -0.23 -7.89
CA THR A 141 2.47 -1.32 -7.36
C THR A 141 1.46 -1.80 -8.39
N VAL A 142 1.35 -3.11 -8.58
CA VAL A 142 0.30 -3.74 -9.39
C VAL A 142 -0.60 -4.51 -8.45
N MET A 143 -1.87 -4.09 -8.35
CA MET A 143 -2.88 -4.66 -7.46
C MET A 143 -4.10 -5.12 -8.27
N PRO A 144 -4.06 -6.31 -8.91
CA PRO A 144 -5.09 -6.72 -9.85
C PRO A 144 -6.52 -6.60 -9.29
N SER A 145 -6.72 -6.91 -8.01
CA SER A 145 -7.98 -6.66 -7.29
C SER A 145 -7.69 -5.96 -5.98
N LYS A 146 -8.18 -4.73 -5.83
CA LYS A 146 -8.08 -3.92 -4.62
C LYS A 146 -8.70 -4.64 -3.42
N ILE A 147 -9.96 -5.07 -3.56
CA ILE A 147 -10.71 -5.74 -2.51
C ILE A 147 -9.99 -7.01 -2.03
N TYR A 148 -9.48 -7.82 -2.96
CA TYR A 148 -8.74 -9.02 -2.58
C TYR A 148 -7.47 -8.68 -1.80
N THR A 149 -6.68 -7.71 -2.27
CA THR A 149 -5.44 -7.31 -1.62
C THR A 149 -5.70 -6.66 -0.27
N GLU A 150 -6.68 -5.78 -0.14
CA GLU A 150 -7.07 -5.16 1.13
C GLU A 150 -7.51 -6.21 2.15
N ASN A 151 -8.31 -7.19 1.74
CA ASN A 151 -8.72 -8.31 2.59
C ASN A 151 -7.51 -9.16 3.02
N LEU A 152 -6.59 -9.45 2.11
CA LEU A 152 -5.40 -10.22 2.40
C LEU A 152 -4.48 -9.48 3.39
N VAL A 153 -4.23 -8.19 3.16
CA VAL A 153 -3.42 -7.34 4.05
C VAL A 153 -4.07 -7.24 5.43
N SER A 154 -5.38 -7.01 5.49
CA SER A 154 -6.13 -6.95 6.75
C SER A 154 -6.07 -8.26 7.53
N LYS A 155 -6.19 -9.40 6.83
CA LYS A 155 -6.05 -10.72 7.43
C LYS A 155 -4.64 -10.93 8.00
N LEU A 156 -3.60 -10.64 7.22
CA LEU A 156 -2.20 -10.78 7.66
C LEU A 156 -1.89 -9.87 8.86
N ALA A 157 -2.36 -8.62 8.84
CA ALA A 157 -2.22 -7.69 9.95
C ALA A 157 -2.90 -8.24 11.22
N SER A 158 -4.12 -8.77 11.09
CA SER A 158 -4.88 -9.34 12.20
C SER A 158 -4.22 -10.59 12.77
N GLU A 159 -3.75 -11.50 11.91
CA GLU A 159 -3.01 -12.70 12.33
C GLU A 159 -1.74 -12.32 13.09
N ARG A 160 -0.96 -11.38 12.56
CA ARG A 160 0.28 -10.92 13.19
C ARG A 160 0.02 -10.25 14.55
N LEU A 161 -0.99 -9.41 14.64
CA LEU A 161 -1.36 -8.73 15.89
C LEU A 161 -1.87 -9.71 16.94
N THR A 162 -2.64 -10.72 16.52
CA THR A 162 -3.12 -11.79 17.39
C THR A 162 -1.95 -12.62 17.92
N GLU A 163 -0.98 -12.98 17.08
CA GLU A 163 0.23 -13.67 17.53
C GLU A 163 1.03 -12.85 18.55
N LEU A 164 1.23 -11.55 18.30
CA LEU A 164 1.95 -10.66 19.20
C LEU A 164 1.24 -10.55 20.55
N TYR A 165 -0.06 -10.30 20.54
CA TYR A 165 -0.88 -10.23 21.75
C TYR A 165 -0.82 -11.55 22.52
N ASN A 166 -1.03 -12.69 21.86
CA ASN A 166 -1.02 -13.99 22.52
C ASN A 166 0.33 -14.33 23.12
N LYS A 167 1.44 -14.04 22.42
CA LYS A 167 2.79 -14.23 22.95
C LYS A 167 2.98 -13.39 24.22
N PHE A 168 2.61 -12.12 24.16
CA PHE A 168 2.75 -11.22 25.29
C PHE A 168 1.86 -11.62 26.48
N PHE A 169 0.57 -11.88 26.24
CA PHE A 169 -0.38 -12.31 27.26
C PHE A 169 0.01 -13.66 27.87
N SER A 170 0.62 -14.57 27.10
CA SER A 170 1.10 -15.86 27.61
C SER A 170 2.21 -15.74 28.66
N ILE A 171 2.89 -14.59 28.74
CA ILE A 171 3.91 -14.29 29.74
C ILE A 171 3.26 -13.70 30.99
N ILE A 172 2.35 -12.73 30.82
CA ILE A 172 1.69 -12.04 31.94
C ILE A 172 0.66 -12.93 32.64
N ARG A 173 -0.18 -13.64 31.87
CA ARG A 173 -1.24 -14.57 32.31
C ARG A 173 -2.23 -14.02 33.35
N ASN A 174 -2.24 -12.71 33.57
CA ASN A 174 -3.07 -12.02 34.55
C ASN A 174 -3.78 -10.85 33.86
N LYS A 175 -5.11 -10.91 33.77
CA LYS A 175 -5.95 -9.91 33.07
C LYS A 175 -5.95 -8.55 33.74
N LYS A 176 -5.82 -8.52 35.07
CA LYS A 176 -5.71 -7.28 35.85
C LYS A 176 -4.39 -6.57 35.57
N MET A 177 -3.27 -7.29 35.64
CA MET A 177 -1.96 -6.76 35.24
C MET A 177 -1.99 -6.30 33.77
N MET A 178 -2.62 -7.07 32.88
CA MET A 178 -2.76 -6.69 31.47
C MET A 178 -3.56 -5.40 31.29
N SER A 179 -4.64 -5.20 32.05
CA SER A 179 -5.43 -3.97 32.05
C SER A 179 -4.58 -2.76 32.47
N GLU A 180 -3.77 -2.92 33.53
CA GLU A 180 -2.85 -1.87 33.99
C GLU A 180 -1.73 -1.56 32.99
N ILE A 181 -1.14 -2.58 32.36
CA ILE A 181 -0.11 -2.39 31.31
C ILE A 181 -0.68 -1.62 30.11
N LEU A 182 -1.93 -1.94 29.75
CA LEU A 182 -2.63 -1.28 28.64
C LEU A 182 -3.24 0.08 29.01
N GLU A 183 -3.17 0.47 30.29
CA GLU A 183 -3.76 1.71 30.83
C GLU A 183 -5.27 1.81 30.54
N ILE A 184 -5.99 0.72 30.80
CA ILE A 184 -7.45 0.67 30.74
C ILE A 184 -8.04 0.24 32.08
N ASP A 185 -9.34 0.46 32.24
CA ASP A 185 -10.09 -0.06 33.39
C ASP A 185 -9.98 -1.59 33.45
N GLU A 186 -9.89 -2.12 34.67
CA GLU A 186 -9.81 -3.55 34.93
C GLU A 186 -10.96 -4.29 34.25
N THR A 187 -10.61 -5.30 33.45
CA THR A 187 -11.58 -6.08 32.67
C THR A 187 -11.13 -7.52 32.49
N ASP A 188 -12.10 -8.44 32.61
CA ASP A 188 -11.91 -9.85 32.29
C ASP A 188 -12.23 -10.19 30.84
N ASP A 189 -12.73 -9.23 30.06
CA ASP A 189 -13.05 -9.37 28.64
C ASP A 189 -11.77 -9.34 27.78
N ASP A 190 -11.41 -10.51 27.22
CA ASP A 190 -10.25 -10.68 26.36
C ASP A 190 -10.32 -9.81 25.10
N ASN A 191 -11.52 -9.53 24.61
CA ASN A 191 -11.72 -8.71 23.43
C ASN A 191 -11.39 -7.24 23.73
N LYS A 192 -11.78 -6.73 24.91
CA LYS A 192 -11.40 -5.38 25.34
C LYS A 192 -9.89 -5.23 25.51
N LEU A 193 -9.24 -6.23 26.11
CA LEU A 193 -7.78 -6.25 26.26
C LEU A 193 -7.08 -6.27 24.89
N PHE A 194 -7.55 -7.12 23.97
CA PHE A 194 -7.00 -7.17 22.62
C PHE A 194 -7.19 -5.85 21.86
N GLN A 195 -8.38 -5.25 21.90
CA GLN A 195 -8.63 -3.96 21.24
C GLN A 195 -7.76 -2.84 21.81
N ALA A 196 -7.56 -2.79 23.12
CA ALA A 196 -6.66 -1.84 23.75
C ALA A 196 -5.19 -2.07 23.34
N PHE A 197 -4.76 -3.34 23.25
CA PHE A 197 -3.45 -3.69 22.73
C PHE A 197 -3.28 -3.22 21.27
N VAL A 198 -4.23 -3.50 20.39
CA VAL A 198 -4.19 -3.06 18.99
C VAL A 198 -4.20 -1.53 18.88
N LYS A 199 -4.95 -0.83 19.73
CA LYS A 199 -4.96 0.64 19.74
C LYS A 199 -3.60 1.23 20.08
N LYS A 200 -2.91 0.67 21.08
CA LYS A 200 -1.64 1.21 21.60
C LYS A 200 -0.42 0.71 20.81
N TYR A 201 -0.44 -0.55 20.39
CA TYR A 201 0.70 -1.25 19.79
C TYR A 201 0.42 -1.80 18.40
N GLY A 202 -0.74 -1.49 17.80
CA GLY A 202 -1.15 -1.99 16.49
C GLY A 202 -0.08 -1.77 15.42
N ARG A 203 0.63 -0.64 15.46
CA ARG A 203 1.71 -0.33 14.49
C ARG A 203 2.85 -1.36 14.47
N LEU A 204 3.01 -2.20 15.50
CA LEU A 204 3.98 -3.30 15.50
C LEU A 204 3.74 -4.33 14.39
N TRP A 205 2.54 -4.37 13.77
CA TRP A 205 2.28 -5.26 12.65
C TRP A 205 3.14 -4.94 11.41
N LEU A 206 3.40 -3.65 11.17
CA LEU A 206 4.22 -3.15 10.07
C LEU A 206 4.77 -1.76 10.43
N THR A 207 6.06 -1.70 10.76
CA THR A 207 6.72 -0.49 11.26
C THR A 207 8.17 -0.40 10.77
N THR A 208 8.78 0.77 10.90
CA THR A 208 10.23 0.95 10.75
C THR A 208 10.95 0.44 11.99
N CYS A 209 12.25 0.10 11.87
CA CYS A 209 13.05 -0.40 12.99
C CYS A 209 13.08 0.57 14.19
N GLU A 210 13.10 1.88 13.92
CA GLU A 210 13.12 2.93 14.96
C GLU A 210 11.81 2.93 15.76
N ASN A 211 10.68 2.99 15.05
CA ASN A 211 9.35 2.97 15.67
C ASN A 211 9.05 1.62 16.34
N GLU A 212 9.55 0.52 15.79
CA GLU A 212 9.43 -0.81 16.42
C GLU A 212 10.10 -0.82 17.78
N LYS A 213 11.35 -0.34 17.83
CA LYS A 213 12.13 -0.29 19.06
C LYS A 213 11.44 0.56 20.13
N GLU A 214 10.97 1.75 19.75
CA GLU A 214 10.25 2.64 20.68
C GLU A 214 8.99 1.96 21.26
N LEU A 215 8.17 1.35 20.40
CA LEU A 215 6.95 0.68 20.83
C LEU A 215 7.22 -0.53 21.73
N LEU A 216 8.25 -1.33 21.40
CA LEU A 216 8.65 -2.48 22.19
C LEU A 216 9.29 -2.07 23.54
N ASP A 217 10.13 -1.04 23.55
CA ASP A 217 10.73 -0.51 24.78
C ASP A 217 9.65 0.04 25.71
N ASN A 218 8.66 0.78 25.19
CA ASN A 218 7.52 1.27 25.96
C ASN A 218 6.70 0.11 26.55
N LEU A 219 6.36 -0.90 25.74
CA LEU A 219 5.65 -2.08 26.22
C LEU A 219 6.45 -2.80 27.32
N LYS A 220 7.74 -3.03 27.09
CA LYS A 220 8.64 -3.71 28.02
C LYS A 220 8.75 -2.97 29.34
N ASN A 221 9.02 -1.67 29.31
CA ASN A 221 9.21 -0.87 30.52
C ASN A 221 7.93 -0.84 31.37
N LYS A 222 6.77 -0.64 30.74
CA LYS A 222 5.49 -0.67 31.46
C LYS A 222 5.18 -2.04 32.05
N SER A 223 5.50 -3.10 31.32
CA SER A 223 5.33 -4.48 31.81
C SER A 223 6.17 -4.76 33.04
N ILE A 224 7.44 -4.37 33.02
CA ILE A 224 8.36 -4.57 34.15
C ILE A 224 7.88 -3.79 35.37
N GLU A 225 7.47 -2.52 35.18
CA GLU A 225 6.91 -1.68 36.25
C GLU A 225 5.72 -2.37 36.94
N ILE A 226 4.73 -2.80 36.16
CA ILE A 226 3.52 -3.42 36.72
C ILE A 226 3.81 -4.80 37.33
N VAL A 227 4.60 -5.65 36.67
CA VAL A 227 4.93 -6.97 37.23
C VAL A 227 5.68 -6.83 38.56
N ASN A 228 6.63 -5.90 38.66
CA ASN A 228 7.35 -5.68 39.91
C ASN A 228 6.44 -5.17 41.04
N LYS A 229 5.48 -4.29 40.73
CA LYS A 229 4.46 -3.84 41.69
C LYS A 229 3.69 -5.03 42.26
N TYR A 230 3.24 -5.94 41.41
CA TYR A 230 2.48 -7.13 41.82
C TYR A 230 3.32 -8.25 42.47
N LEU A 231 4.65 -8.23 42.32
CA LEU A 231 5.56 -9.13 43.02
C LEU A 231 5.97 -8.59 44.40
N ALA A 232 5.79 -7.30 44.65
CA ALA A 232 6.10 -6.63 45.90
C ALA A 232 4.92 -6.58 46.89
N ASP A 233 3.70 -6.79 46.38
CA ASP A 233 2.44 -6.97 47.14
C ASP A 233 2.20 -8.45 47.51
#